data_AF-A0A258HXR3-F1
#
_entry.id   AF-A0A258HXR3-F1
#
_cell.length_a   1.000
_cell.length_b   1.000
_cell.length_c   1.000
_cell.angle_alpha   90.00
_cell.angle_beta   90.00
_cell.angle_gamma   90.00
#
_symmetry.space_group_name_H-M   'P 1'
#
loop_
_entity.id
_entity.type
_entity.pdbx_description
1 polymer ?
#
loop_
_entity_poly.entity_id
_entity_poly.type
_entity_poly.pdbx_seq_one_letter_code
_entity_poly.pdbx_strand_id
1 'polypeptide(L)'
;MNKSPASIAARYGTTRHSFRRSLPTHVLRELPRQEPEVVAAMRRAEERLRELEVRSEPVNLKRITMQDLRDFLIAYCACFMAVMAFIA
;
A
#
# COMPACT_ATOMS: atom_id res chain seq x y z
N MET A 1 -18.43 -13.81 13.57
CA MET A 1 -19.00 -13.80 12.21
C MET A 1 -17.86 -13.92 11.20
N ASN A 2 -17.55 -15.16 10.80
CA ASN A 2 -16.45 -15.48 9.89
C ASN A 2 -16.83 -15.14 8.45
N LYS A 3 -16.16 -14.17 7.83
CA LYS A 3 -16.34 -13.86 6.40
C LYS A 3 -15.57 -14.90 5.59
N SER A 4 -16.29 -15.83 4.96
CA SER A 4 -15.71 -16.77 4.00
C SER A 4 -14.92 -16.04 2.89
N PRO A 5 -13.76 -16.56 2.47
CA PRO A 5 -12.95 -15.95 1.41
C PRO A 5 -13.69 -15.84 0.06
N ALA A 6 -14.71 -16.67 -0.15
CA ALA A 6 -15.62 -16.59 -1.30
C ALA A 6 -16.39 -15.26 -1.40
N SER A 7 -16.67 -14.60 -0.26
CA SER A 7 -17.42 -13.33 -0.24
C SER A 7 -16.59 -12.10 -0.64
N ILE A 8 -15.25 -12.19 -0.55
CA ILE A 8 -14.35 -11.13 -1.00
C ILE A 8 -14.17 -11.21 -2.52
N ALA A 9 -14.05 -12.42 -3.06
CA ALA A 9 -14.01 -12.65 -4.51
C ALA A 9 -15.27 -12.12 -5.23
N ALA A 10 -16.44 -12.20 -4.58
CA ALA A 10 -17.69 -11.67 -5.13
C ALA A 10 -17.75 -10.13 -5.18
N ARG A 11 -16.97 -9.39 -4.36
CA ARG A 11 -16.93 -7.91 -4.37
C ARG A 11 -16.05 -7.33 -5.48
N TYR A 12 -15.06 -8.08 -5.98
CA TYR A 12 -14.17 -7.66 -7.07
C TYR A 12 -14.60 -8.18 -8.45
N GLY A 13 -15.91 -8.24 -8.65
CA GLY A 13 -16.51 -8.20 -9.99
C GLY A 13 -16.39 -9.50 -10.77
N THR A 14 -17.42 -10.34 -10.63
CA THR A 14 -17.93 -11.20 -11.71
C THR A 14 -18.57 -10.37 -12.85
N THR A 15 -18.67 -9.05 -12.67
CA THR A 15 -19.13 -8.09 -13.67
C THR A 15 -18.09 -7.96 -14.79
N ARG A 16 -18.52 -8.25 -16.03
CA ARG A 16 -17.72 -8.22 -17.27
C ARG A 16 -17.13 -6.81 -17.53
N HIS A 17 -16.05 -6.44 -16.84
CA HIS A 17 -15.40 -5.13 -16.99
C HIS A 17 -14.66 -5.06 -18.33
N SER A 18 -14.84 -3.98 -19.11
CA SER A 18 -14.16 -3.75 -20.39
C SER A 18 -12.63 -3.89 -20.28
N PHE A 19 -12.07 -3.41 -19.17
CA PHE A 19 -10.66 -3.54 -18.84
C PHE A 19 -10.18 -5.01 -18.74
N ARG A 20 -10.97 -5.93 -18.17
CA ARG A 20 -10.59 -7.36 -18.11
C ARG A 20 -10.57 -8.04 -19.47
N ARG A 21 -11.26 -7.49 -20.47
CA ARG A 21 -11.24 -8.03 -21.85
C ARG A 21 -9.94 -7.71 -22.59
N SER A 22 -9.30 -6.59 -22.26
CA SER A 22 -8.02 -6.20 -22.86
C SER A 22 -6.82 -6.82 -22.15
N LEU A 23 -7.03 -7.49 -21.01
CA LEU A 23 -5.93 -8.09 -20.26
C LEU A 23 -5.49 -9.41 -20.91
N PRO A 24 -4.18 -9.64 -21.06
CA PRO A 24 -3.63 -10.92 -21.47
C PRO A 24 -4.09 -12.08 -20.57
N THR A 25 -4.25 -13.27 -21.15
CA THR A 25 -4.79 -14.46 -20.48
C THR A 25 -4.03 -14.85 -19.21
N HIS A 26 -2.72 -14.65 -19.17
CA HIS A 26 -1.88 -14.98 -18.01
C HIS A 26 -2.18 -14.11 -16.78
N VAL A 27 -2.73 -12.89 -16.96
CA VAL A 27 -3.11 -11.98 -15.88
C VAL A 27 -4.49 -12.34 -15.30
N LEU A 28 -5.33 -12.99 -16.11
CA LEU A 28 -6.66 -13.45 -15.70
C LEU A 28 -6.63 -14.78 -14.96
N ARG A 29 -5.44 -15.41 -14.84
CA ARG A 29 -5.27 -16.66 -14.10
C ARG A 29 -5.67 -16.44 -12.65
N GLU A 30 -6.45 -17.37 -12.11
CA GLU A 30 -6.78 -17.35 -10.69
C GLU A 30 -5.49 -17.37 -9.86
N LEU A 31 -5.48 -16.60 -8.77
CA LEU A 31 -4.33 -16.60 -7.86
C LEU A 31 -4.06 -18.05 -7.42
N PRO A 32 -2.78 -18.47 -7.30
CA PRO A 32 -2.44 -19.80 -6.84
C PRO A 32 -3.11 -20.06 -5.50
N ARG A 33 -3.85 -21.17 -5.38
CA ARG A 33 -4.29 -21.64 -4.06
C ARG A 33 -3.04 -21.95 -3.26
N GLN A 34 -2.91 -21.28 -2.12
CA GLN A 34 -1.75 -21.48 -1.26
C GLN A 34 -1.89 -22.83 -0.55
N GLU A 35 -0.88 -23.67 -0.72
CA GLU A 35 -0.73 -24.91 0.05
C GLU A 35 -0.64 -24.59 1.56
N PRO A 36 -1.09 -25.50 2.45
CA PRO A 36 -1.19 -25.22 3.88
C PRO A 36 0.16 -24.85 4.53
N GLU A 37 1.26 -25.38 4.00
CA GLU A 37 2.61 -25.06 4.44
C GLU A 37 3.02 -23.62 4.11
N VAL A 38 2.64 -23.13 2.92
CA VAL A 38 2.92 -21.75 2.47
C VAL A 38 2.14 -20.76 3.32
N VAL A 39 0.89 -21.07 3.66
CA VAL A 39 0.08 -20.24 4.57
C VAL A 39 0.73 -20.16 5.95
N ALA A 40 1.24 -21.27 6.48
CA ALA A 40 1.94 -21.29 7.76
C ALA A 40 3.25 -20.46 7.72
N ALA A 41 4.02 -20.57 6.64
CA ALA A 41 5.23 -19.77 6.44
C ALA A 41 4.92 -18.27 6.34
N MET A 42 3.87 -17.89 5.61
CA MET A 42 3.42 -16.50 5.51
C MET A 42 2.97 -15.93 6.86
N ARG A 43 2.25 -16.70 7.68
CA ARG A 43 1.86 -16.26 9.03
C ARG A 43 3.05 -16.00 9.94
N ARG A 44 4.05 -16.90 9.94
CA ARG A 44 5.29 -16.70 10.70
C ARG A 44 6.07 -15.48 10.22
N ALA A 45 6.07 -15.24 8.91
CA ALA A 45 6.71 -14.04 8.34
C ALA A 45 5.95 -12.78 8.75
N GLU A 46 4.61 -12.80 8.77
CA GLU A 46 3.80 -11.68 9.25
C GLU A 46 4.03 -11.39 10.74
N GLU A 47 4.13 -12.43 11.57
CA GLU A 47 4.45 -12.31 13.01
C GLU A 47 5.82 -11.66 13.21
N ARG A 48 6.85 -12.13 12.50
CA ARG A 48 8.18 -11.50 12.52
C ARG A 48 8.14 -10.06 12.04
N LEU A 49 7.41 -9.76 10.96
CA LEU A 49 7.27 -8.38 10.46
C LEU A 49 6.55 -7.46 11.44
N ARG A 50 5.60 -7.98 12.23
CA ARG A 50 4.96 -7.22 13.33
C ARG A 50 5.94 -6.95 14.46
N GLU A 51 6.77 -7.91 14.82
CA GLU A 51 7.83 -7.75 15.82
C GLU A 51 8.93 -6.77 15.36
N LEU A 52 9.21 -6.73 14.05
CA LEU A 52 10.24 -5.88 13.46
C LEU A 52 9.80 -4.43 13.22
N GLU A 53 8.55 -4.03 13.55
CA GLU A 53 8.06 -2.64 13.46
C GLU A 53 8.52 -1.87 12.20
N VAL A 54 8.54 -2.51 11.02
CA VAL A 54 8.87 -1.86 9.74
C VAL A 54 7.73 -0.92 9.28
N ARG A 55 6.63 -0.85 10.03
CA ARG A 55 5.62 0.18 9.81
C ARG A 55 6.06 1.45 10.52
N SER A 56 6.34 2.48 9.73
CA SER A 56 6.40 3.86 10.24
C SER A 56 5.21 4.12 11.16
N GLU A 57 5.48 4.73 12.31
CA GLU A 57 4.48 5.22 13.26
C GLU A 57 3.30 5.82 12.47
N PRO A 58 2.04 5.44 12.75
CA PRO A 58 0.91 6.02 12.03
C PRO A 58 0.96 7.54 12.13
N VAL A 59 1.02 8.22 10.97
CA VAL A 59 1.10 9.68 10.88
C VAL A 59 -0.12 10.28 11.55
N ASN A 60 0.06 10.78 12.77
CA ASN A 60 -0.99 11.40 13.56
C ASN A 60 -1.18 12.85 13.07
N LEU A 61 -2.02 13.03 12.05
CA LEU A 61 -2.34 14.33 11.45
C LEU A 61 -2.88 15.38 12.45
N LYS A 62 -3.42 14.94 13.60
CA LYS A 62 -3.89 15.82 14.68
C LYS A 62 -2.77 16.42 15.56
N ARG A 63 -1.54 15.94 15.44
CA ARG A 63 -0.38 16.39 16.22
C ARG A 63 0.70 17.06 15.34
N ILE A 64 0.30 17.74 14.26
CA ILE A 64 1.25 18.56 13.51
C ILE A 64 1.74 19.67 14.44
N THR A 65 3.02 19.63 14.78
CA THR A 65 3.65 20.58 15.69
C THR A 65 4.10 21.84 14.92
N MET A 66 4.36 22.93 15.64
CA MET A 66 4.99 24.13 15.03
C MET A 66 6.42 23.84 14.52
N GLN A 67 7.04 22.77 15.01
CA GLN A 67 8.38 22.35 14.58
C GLN A 67 8.32 21.63 13.23
N ASP A 68 7.37 20.71 13.04
CA ASP A 68 7.16 20.04 11.75
C ASP A 68 6.81 21.04 10.64
N LEU A 69 6.03 22.08 10.96
CA LEU A 69 5.68 23.13 10.01
C LEU A 69 6.90 23.99 9.64
N ARG A 70 7.77 24.30 10.60
CA ARG A 70 9.04 25.00 10.33
C ARG A 70 9.94 24.17 9.43
N ASP A 71 10.12 22.90 9.74
CA ASP A 71 10.98 22.00 8.98
C ASP A 71 10.45 21.81 7.54
N PHE A 72 9.13 21.70 7.39
CA PHE A 72 8.47 21.69 6.09
C PHE A 72 8.70 22.99 5.29
N LEU A 73 8.55 24.15 5.93
CA LEU A 73 8.76 25.45 5.28
C LEU A 73 10.21 25.65 4.83
N ILE A 74 11.20 25.22 5.63
CA ILE A 74 12.61 25.28 5.24
C ILE A 74 12.87 24.42 4.01
N ALA A 75 12.37 23.18 4.01
CA ALA A 75 12.49 22.29 2.86
C ALA A 75 11.81 22.87 1.61
N TYR A 76 10.59 23.42 1.76
CA TYR A 76 9.86 24.06 0.67
C TYR A 76 10.61 25.26 0.08
N CYS A 77 11.13 26.15 0.93
CA CYS A 77 11.91 27.31 0.50
C CYS A 77 13.19 26.90 -0.23
N ALA A 78 13.90 25.88 0.26
CA ALA A 78 15.10 25.36 -0.40
C ALA A 78 14.78 24.81 -1.79
N CYS A 79 13.75 23.97 -1.92
CA CYS A 79 13.34 23.41 -3.21
C CYS A 79 12.86 24.50 -4.17
N PHE A 80 12.06 25.46 -3.69
CA PHE A 80 11.57 26.56 -4.52
C PHE A 80 12.72 27.42 -5.05
N MET A 81 13.67 27.79 -4.19
CA MET A 81 14.85 28.55 -4.63
C MET A 81 15.70 27.77 -5.63
N ALA A 82 15.86 26.46 -5.46
CA ALA A 82 16.57 25.62 -6.42
C ALA A 82 15.86 25.59 -7.79
N VAL A 83 14.53 25.48 -7.81
CA VAL A 83 13.73 25.51 -9.04
C VAL A 83 13.82 26.88 -9.71
N MET A 84 13.71 27.97 -8.95
CA MET A 84 13.82 29.32 -9.49
C MET A 84 15.22 29.59 -10.06
N ALA A 85 16.28 29.14 -9.39
CA ALA A 85 17.66 29.28 -9.87
C ALA A 85 17.97 28.39 -11.09
N PHE A 86 17.24 27.29 -11.28
CA PHE A 86 17.37 26.44 -12.46
C PHE A 86 16.65 26.99 -13.68
N ILE A 87 15.54 27.72 -13.48
CA ILE A 87 14.70 28.25 -14.56
C ILE A 87 15.11 29.68 -14.97
N ALA A 88 15.68 30.48 -14.05
CA ALA A 88 16.20 31.83 -14.32
C ALA A 88 17.53 31.80 -15.07
#